data_AF-K0XFQ3-F1
#
_entry.id   AF-K0XFQ3-F1
#
_cell.length_a   1.000
_cell.length_b   1.000
_cell.length_c   1.000
_cell.angle_alpha   90.00
_cell.angle_beta   90.00
_cell.angle_gamma   90.00
#
_symmetry.space_group_name_H-M   'P 1'
#
loop_
_entity.id
_entity.type
_entity.pdbx_description
1 polymer ?
#
loop_
_entity_poly.entity_id
_entity_poly.type
_entity_poly.pdbx_seq_one_letter_code
_entity_poly.pdbx_strand_id
1 'polypeptide(L)'
;MLSEPMTLYKLMILYMLKQVKFPLTNSNISDFFVSKEYTTYFIVQQALSELLESNLLSVENINNNSRYEMTKEGKEALSFFEKQISPAIITDINEFIQTNKFRMRNEVSTTAEYYKLPGNDLIVHCEVLEGKTPLINIEINSPDEEQANIMKNNWRSCSQDIYQYIMKRLLGGME
;
A
#
# COMPACT_ATOMS: atom_id res chain seq x y z
N MET A 1 22.52 15.32 -15.34
CA MET A 1 22.60 16.06 -14.07
C MET A 1 21.21 16.01 -13.43
N LEU A 2 21.09 15.51 -12.21
CA LEU A 2 19.84 15.59 -11.45
C LEU A 2 19.50 17.06 -11.27
N SER A 3 18.32 17.48 -11.73
CA SER A 3 17.81 18.80 -11.39
C SER A 3 17.55 18.82 -9.88
N GLU A 4 17.94 19.90 -9.18
CA GLU A 4 17.71 20.07 -7.73
C GLU A 4 16.29 19.65 -7.26
N PRO A 5 15.21 19.88 -8.02
CA PRO A 5 13.88 19.42 -7.66
C PRO A 5 13.72 17.90 -7.60
N MET A 6 14.35 17.14 -8.51
CA MET A 6 14.18 15.69 -8.58
C MET A 6 14.78 14.98 -7.36
N THR A 7 15.94 15.44 -6.90
CA THR A 7 16.55 14.93 -5.67
C THR A 7 15.63 15.16 -4.47
N LEU A 8 15.03 16.36 -4.36
CA LEU A 8 14.09 16.67 -3.29
C LEU A 8 12.85 15.76 -3.34
N TYR A 9 12.25 15.53 -4.52
CA TYR A 9 11.09 14.64 -4.65
C TYR A 9 11.40 13.21 -4.22
N LYS A 10 12.59 12.70 -4.57
CA LYS A 10 13.03 11.37 -4.12
C LYS A 10 13.18 11.30 -2.60
N LEU A 11 13.74 12.33 -1.97
CA LEU A 11 13.83 12.42 -0.52
C LEU A 11 12.46 12.53 0.15
N MET A 12 11.52 13.24 -0.45
CA MET A 12 10.13 13.32 0.02
C MET A 12 9.44 11.94 -0.01
N ILE A 13 9.57 11.18 -1.11
CA ILE A 13 9.03 9.82 -1.21
C ILE A 13 9.61 8.91 -0.13
N LEU A 14 10.93 8.94 0.05
CA LEU A 14 11.60 8.17 1.10
C LEU A 14 11.06 8.62 2.48
N TYR A 15 10.97 9.92 2.75
CA TYR A 15 10.46 10.41 4.02
C TYR A 15 9.01 9.98 4.27
N MET A 16 8.12 10.01 3.28
CA MET A 16 6.76 9.48 3.39
C MET A 16 6.74 8.02 3.85
N LEU A 17 7.56 7.17 3.21
CA LEU A 17 7.66 5.75 3.56
C LEU A 17 8.26 5.52 4.96
N LYS A 18 9.13 6.43 5.44
CA LYS A 18 9.65 6.40 6.81
C LYS A 18 8.55 6.64 7.86
N GLN A 19 7.50 7.39 7.54
CA GLN A 19 6.41 7.72 8.49
C GLN A 19 5.43 6.57 8.74
N VAL A 20 5.45 5.52 7.93
CA VAL A 20 4.51 4.40 8.01
C VAL A 20 5.25 3.08 8.23
N LYS A 21 4.54 2.09 8.80
CA LYS A 21 5.05 0.72 9.02
C LYS A 21 4.51 -0.28 7.99
N PHE A 22 3.94 0.22 6.90
CA PHE A 22 3.30 -0.54 5.83
C PHE A 22 3.68 0.10 4.48
N PRO A 23 3.65 -0.67 3.37
CA PRO A 23 3.96 -0.11 2.06
C PRO A 23 2.95 0.97 1.65
N LEU A 24 3.37 1.93 0.85
CA LEU A 24 2.45 2.89 0.22
C LEU A 24 2.16 2.49 -1.21
N THR A 25 0.90 2.65 -1.64
CA THR A 25 0.55 2.43 -3.05
C THR A 25 1.06 3.57 -3.93
N ASN A 26 1.23 3.31 -5.23
CA ASN A 26 1.52 4.35 -6.21
C ASN A 26 0.55 5.54 -6.12
N SER A 27 -0.74 5.25 -5.96
CA SER A 27 -1.77 6.27 -5.78
C SER A 27 -1.55 7.08 -4.51
N ASN A 28 -1.29 6.45 -3.37
CA ASN A 28 -1.06 7.19 -2.12
C ASN A 28 0.13 8.15 -2.20
N ILE A 29 1.23 7.73 -2.84
CA ILE A 29 2.40 8.58 -3.06
C ILE A 29 2.04 9.71 -4.02
N SER A 30 1.48 9.38 -5.18
CA SER A 30 1.15 10.37 -6.22
C SER A 30 0.12 11.41 -5.74
N ASP A 31 -0.90 10.97 -5.00
CA ASP A 31 -1.95 11.83 -4.45
C ASP A 31 -1.36 12.93 -3.58
N PHE A 32 -0.34 12.64 -2.77
CA PHE A 32 0.33 13.63 -1.94
C PHE A 32 0.93 14.76 -2.79
N PHE A 33 1.76 14.39 -3.77
CA PHE A 33 2.47 15.36 -4.60
C PHE A 33 1.51 16.20 -5.45
N VAL A 34 0.45 15.59 -5.98
CA VAL A 34 -0.54 16.28 -6.81
C VAL A 34 -1.44 17.18 -5.97
N SER A 35 -1.95 16.68 -4.83
CA SER A 35 -2.87 17.46 -3.97
C SER A 35 -2.21 18.63 -3.25
N LYS A 36 -0.90 18.53 -2.97
CA LYS A 36 -0.09 19.62 -2.40
C LYS A 36 0.65 20.45 -3.46
N GLU A 37 0.37 20.20 -4.74
CA GLU A 37 0.93 20.94 -5.90
C GLU A 37 2.47 20.95 -5.95
N TYR A 38 3.14 19.95 -5.36
CA TYR A 38 4.61 19.83 -5.40
C TYR A 38 5.11 19.51 -6.80
N THR A 39 4.46 18.56 -7.48
CA THR A 39 4.79 18.19 -8.86
C THR A 39 3.68 17.38 -9.51
N THR A 40 3.85 16.99 -10.77
CA THR A 40 2.87 16.23 -11.53
C THR A 40 3.04 14.72 -11.33
N TYR A 41 1.97 13.96 -11.59
CA TYR A 41 2.01 12.49 -11.57
C TYR A 41 3.21 11.91 -12.35
N PHE A 42 3.49 12.43 -13.55
CA PHE A 42 4.58 11.95 -14.40
C PHE A 42 5.97 12.12 -13.75
N ILE A 43 6.20 13.24 -13.07
CA ILE A 43 7.47 13.48 -12.36
C ILE A 43 7.60 12.57 -11.14
N VAL A 44 6.50 12.28 -10.45
CA VAL A 44 6.49 11.28 -9.36
C VAL A 44 6.84 9.89 -9.91
N GLN A 45 6.29 9.50 -11.05
CA GLN A 45 6.63 8.22 -11.68
C GLN A 45 8.11 8.15 -12.05
N GLN A 46 8.68 9.23 -12.59
CA GLN A 46 10.12 9.29 -12.86
C GLN A 46 10.95 9.15 -11.58
N ALA A 47 10.58 9.86 -10.50
CA ALA A 47 11.27 9.75 -9.22
C ALA A 47 11.21 8.33 -8.64
N LEU A 48 10.05 7.66 -8.72
CA LEU A 48 9.88 6.28 -8.29
C LEU A 48 10.75 5.32 -9.11
N SER A 49 10.78 5.47 -10.44
CA SER A 49 11.63 4.66 -11.31
C SER A 49 13.11 4.81 -10.97
N GLU A 50 13.60 6.05 -10.80
CA GLU A 50 15.00 6.29 -10.41
C GLU A 50 15.34 5.73 -9.01
N LEU A 51 14.39 5.77 -8.06
CA LEU A 51 14.56 5.18 -6.74
C LEU A 51 14.61 3.64 -6.78
N LEU A 52 13.85 3.01 -7.67
CA LEU A 52 13.90 1.56 -7.91
C LEU A 52 15.21 1.16 -8.58
N GLU A 53 15.64 1.87 -9.63
CA GLU A 53 16.91 1.63 -10.33
C GLU A 53 18.13 1.75 -9.39
N SER A 54 18.04 2.64 -8.40
CA SER A 54 19.08 2.83 -7.37
C SER A 54 18.93 1.90 -6.16
N ASN A 55 17.98 0.95 -6.18
CA ASN A 55 17.70 0.01 -5.09
C ASN A 55 17.39 0.69 -3.73
N LEU A 56 16.88 1.92 -3.75
CA LEU A 56 16.44 2.65 -2.56
C LEU A 56 14.98 2.31 -2.19
N LEU A 57 14.22 1.80 -3.16
CA LEU A 57 12.89 1.25 -2.98
C LEU A 57 12.82 -0.19 -3.52
N SER A 58 11.89 -0.96 -2.99
CA SER A 58 11.39 -2.20 -3.57
C SER A 58 9.92 -2.06 -3.91
N VAL A 59 9.48 -2.67 -5.01
CA VAL A 59 8.08 -2.67 -5.45
C VAL A 59 7.52 -4.07 -5.48
N GLU A 60 6.31 -4.23 -4.97
CA GLU A 60 5.50 -5.43 -5.10
C GLU A 60 4.22 -5.08 -5.86
N ASN A 61 3.86 -5.88 -6.86
CA ASN A 61 2.64 -5.67 -7.65
C ASN A 61 1.58 -6.67 -7.20
N ILE A 62 0.52 -6.18 -6.55
CA ILE A 62 -0.62 -6.99 -6.10
C ILE A 62 -1.88 -6.41 -6.73
N ASN A 63 -2.69 -7.21 -7.42
CA ASN A 63 -3.96 -6.76 -8.01
C ASN A 63 -3.86 -5.51 -8.90
N ASN A 64 -2.85 -5.44 -9.79
CA ASN A 64 -2.53 -4.26 -10.62
C ASN A 64 -2.20 -2.98 -9.82
N ASN A 65 -1.92 -3.09 -8.52
CA ASN A 65 -1.46 -1.98 -7.69
C ASN A 65 -0.01 -2.21 -7.26
N SER A 66 0.85 -1.25 -7.61
CA SER A 66 2.23 -1.20 -7.14
C SER A 66 2.30 -0.66 -5.72
N ARG A 67 2.96 -1.42 -4.85
CA ARG A 67 3.19 -1.13 -3.43
C ARG A 67 4.68 -0.97 -3.20
N TYR A 68 5.07 0.17 -2.64
CA TYR A 68 6.48 0.52 -2.44
C TYR A 68 6.85 0.35 -0.97
N GLU A 69 7.96 -0.35 -0.72
CA GLU A 69 8.65 -0.37 0.58
C GLU A 69 10.03 0.25 0.43
N MET A 70 10.53 0.86 1.51
CA MET A 70 11.90 1.36 1.55
C MET A 70 12.88 0.24 1.90
N THR A 71 13.96 0.12 1.11
CA THR A 71 15.04 -0.82 1.36
C THR A 71 15.92 -0.37 2.53
N LYS A 72 16.92 -1.18 2.89
CA LYS A 72 17.90 -0.78 3.91
C LYS A 72 18.76 0.38 3.42
N GLU A 73 19.16 0.31 2.16
CA GLU A 73 19.94 1.31 1.43
C GLU A 73 19.16 2.63 1.34
N GLY A 74 17.85 2.57 1.08
CA GLY A 74 16.95 3.73 1.12
C GLY A 74 16.91 4.42 2.48
N LYS A 75 16.86 3.64 3.57
CA LYS A 75 16.87 4.18 4.95
C LYS A 75 18.18 4.86 5.27
N GLU A 76 19.29 4.23 4.90
CA GLU A 76 20.63 4.77 5.10
C GLU A 76 20.83 6.06 4.30
N ALA A 77 20.50 6.06 3.01
CA ALA A 77 20.56 7.25 2.17
C ALA A 77 19.72 8.40 2.73
N LEU A 78 18.47 8.13 3.13
CA LEU A 78 17.61 9.14 3.74
C LEU A 78 18.24 9.72 5.02
N SER A 79 18.89 8.91 5.86
CA SER A 79 19.51 9.40 7.10
C SER A 79 20.60 10.46 6.88
N PHE A 80 21.32 10.40 5.75
CA PHE A 80 22.33 11.39 5.37
C PHE A 80 21.72 12.69 4.81
N PHE A 81 20.58 12.58 4.13
CA PHE A 81 20.00 13.68 3.35
C PHE A 81 18.68 14.23 3.90
N GLU A 82 18.17 13.70 5.02
CA GLU A 82 16.91 14.13 5.64
C GLU A 82 16.90 15.63 5.97
N LYS A 83 18.06 16.20 6.31
CA LYS A 83 18.23 17.64 6.57
C LYS A 83 18.01 18.53 5.35
N GLN A 84 17.98 17.97 4.14
CA GLN A 84 17.68 18.71 2.91
C GLN A 84 16.17 18.90 2.72
N ILE A 85 15.33 18.17 3.46
CA ILE A 85 13.89 18.36 3.44
C ILE A 85 13.55 19.51 4.39
N SER A 86 12.93 20.56 3.86
CA SER A 86 12.57 21.72 4.67
C SER A 86 11.52 21.35 5.73
N PRO A 87 11.50 22.05 6.88
CA PRO A 87 10.50 21.80 7.92
C PRO A 87 9.05 21.93 7.42
N ALA A 88 8.79 22.83 6.47
CA ALA A 88 7.47 22.98 5.86
C ALA A 88 7.02 21.72 5.10
N ILE A 89 7.91 21.14 4.30
CA ILE A 89 7.63 19.90 3.56
C ILE A 89 7.42 18.73 4.52
N ILE A 90 8.23 18.65 5.58
CA ILE A 90 8.07 17.63 6.63
C ILE A 90 6.67 17.73 7.26
N THR A 91 6.22 18.94 7.59
CA THR A 91 4.88 19.17 8.13
C THR A 91 3.80 18.72 7.17
N ASP A 92 3.88 19.10 5.89
CA ASP A 92 2.92 18.69 4.87
C ASP A 92 2.81 17.16 4.73
N ILE A 93 3.96 16.46 4.70
CA ILE A 93 3.98 15.01 4.64
C ILE A 93 3.32 14.40 5.88
N ASN A 94 3.68 14.90 7.07
CA ASN A 94 3.16 14.36 8.32
C ASN A 94 1.65 14.57 8.45
N GLU A 95 1.13 15.74 8.08
CA GLU A 95 -0.31 16.02 8.06
C GLU A 95 -1.07 15.13 7.07
N PHE A 96 -0.52 14.95 5.87
CA PHE A 96 -1.11 14.09 4.86
C PHE A 96 -1.17 12.63 5.33
N ILE A 97 -0.07 12.12 5.88
CA ILE A 97 -0.01 10.77 6.44
C ILE A 97 -0.99 10.64 7.60
N GLN A 98 -1.02 11.57 8.57
CA GLN A 98 -1.94 11.48 9.71
C GLN A 98 -3.41 11.44 9.27
N THR A 99 -3.78 12.29 8.31
CA THR A 99 -5.16 12.37 7.81
C THR A 99 -5.58 11.11 7.06
N ASN A 100 -4.66 10.48 6.32
CA ASN A 100 -4.97 9.34 5.44
C ASN A 100 -4.54 7.97 5.98
N LYS A 101 -3.83 7.91 7.12
CA LYS A 101 -3.14 6.71 7.60
C LYS A 101 -4.03 5.48 7.66
N PHE A 102 -5.23 5.63 8.18
CA PHE A 102 -6.19 4.54 8.33
C PHE A 102 -6.64 4.00 6.96
N ARG A 103 -7.00 4.90 6.04
CA ARG A 103 -7.38 4.56 4.67
C ARG A 103 -6.25 3.84 3.94
N MET A 104 -5.03 4.40 3.99
CA MET A 104 -3.84 3.85 3.33
C MET A 104 -3.48 2.47 3.89
N ARG A 105 -3.53 2.31 5.22
CA ARG A 105 -3.28 1.00 5.86
C ARG A 105 -4.28 -0.03 5.37
N ASN A 106 -5.58 0.29 5.35
CA ASN A 106 -6.60 -0.66 4.92
C ASN A 106 -6.47 -1.02 3.44
N GLU A 107 -6.06 -0.08 2.57
CA GLU A 107 -5.80 -0.32 1.15
C GLU A 107 -4.73 -1.38 0.89
N VAL A 108 -3.68 -1.39 1.72
CA VAL A 108 -2.62 -2.39 1.59
C VAL A 108 -2.88 -3.65 2.42
N SER A 109 -3.69 -3.53 3.46
CA SER A 109 -3.98 -4.64 4.37
C SER A 109 -5.09 -5.55 3.86
N THR A 110 -6.03 -5.06 3.04
CA THR A 110 -7.17 -5.87 2.58
C THR A 110 -7.04 -6.19 1.10
N THR A 111 -6.78 -7.45 0.77
CA THR A 111 -6.57 -7.96 -0.59
C THR A 111 -7.59 -9.04 -0.93
N ALA A 112 -8.08 -9.05 -2.16
CA ALA A 112 -8.83 -10.17 -2.70
C ALA A 112 -8.46 -10.39 -4.16
N GLU A 113 -8.31 -11.65 -4.56
CA GLU A 113 -8.08 -12.08 -5.92
C GLU A 113 -8.81 -13.40 -6.20
N TYR A 114 -8.87 -13.81 -7.45
CA TYR A 114 -9.30 -15.16 -7.78
C TYR A 114 -8.38 -15.76 -8.83
N TYR A 115 -8.20 -17.07 -8.77
CA TYR A 115 -7.39 -17.83 -9.71
C TYR A 115 -8.05 -19.16 -10.04
N LYS A 116 -7.69 -19.73 -11.19
CA LYS A 116 -8.18 -21.04 -11.63
C LYS A 116 -7.20 -22.13 -11.23
N LEU A 117 -7.71 -23.19 -10.61
CA LEU A 117 -6.95 -24.41 -10.37
C LEU A 117 -7.00 -25.36 -11.58
N PRO A 118 -6.04 -26.31 -11.69
CA PRO A 118 -6.14 -27.41 -12.62
C PRO A 118 -7.39 -28.24 -12.30
N GLY A 119 -8.39 -28.24 -13.19
CA GLY A 119 -9.71 -28.85 -12.93
C GLY A 119 -10.89 -27.91 -13.16
N ASN A 120 -10.63 -26.65 -13.50
CA ASN A 120 -11.64 -25.61 -13.76
C ASN A 120 -12.31 -25.04 -12.50
N ASP A 121 -11.82 -25.42 -11.32
CA ASP A 121 -12.22 -24.81 -10.04
C ASP A 121 -11.68 -23.37 -9.95
N LEU A 122 -12.56 -22.46 -9.53
CA LEU A 122 -12.24 -21.04 -9.33
C LEU A 122 -12.11 -20.78 -7.83
N ILE A 123 -10.92 -20.39 -7.37
CA ILE A 123 -10.69 -20.04 -5.97
C ILE A 123 -10.67 -18.53 -5.84
N VAL A 124 -11.50 -18.00 -4.95
CA VAL A 124 -11.41 -16.62 -4.46
C VAL A 124 -10.56 -16.64 -3.20
N HIS A 125 -9.44 -15.94 -3.26
CA HIS A 125 -8.51 -15.75 -2.15
C HIS A 125 -8.73 -14.36 -1.55
N CYS A 126 -9.10 -14.31 -0.27
CA CYS A 126 -9.44 -13.11 0.47
C CYS A 126 -8.56 -13.00 1.71
N GLU A 127 -7.86 -11.88 1.86
CA GLU A 127 -6.93 -11.68 2.97
C GLU A 127 -7.10 -10.30 3.62
N VAL A 128 -6.97 -10.28 4.94
CA VAL A 128 -6.68 -9.07 5.71
C VAL A 128 -5.37 -9.28 6.45
N LEU A 129 -4.43 -8.37 6.27
CA LEU A 129 -3.14 -8.33 6.94
C LEU A 129 -3.18 -7.36 8.13
N GLU A 130 -2.57 -7.76 9.24
CA GLU A 130 -2.10 -6.86 10.27
C GLU A 130 -0.58 -6.67 10.15
N GLY A 131 -0.17 -5.61 9.46
CA GLY A 131 1.25 -5.40 9.16
C GLY A 131 1.73 -6.38 8.09
N LYS A 132 2.59 -7.33 8.46
CA LYS A 132 3.08 -8.41 7.57
C LYS A 132 2.44 -9.78 7.87
N THR A 133 1.53 -9.85 8.83
CA THR A 133 0.91 -11.11 9.27
C THR A 133 -0.54 -11.13 8.82
N PRO A 134 -1.06 -12.22 8.23
CA PRO A 134 -2.48 -12.34 7.94
C PRO A 134 -3.28 -12.41 9.25
N LEU A 135 -4.15 -11.42 9.44
CA LEU A 135 -5.18 -11.42 10.48
C LEU A 135 -6.27 -12.44 10.14
N ILE A 136 -6.63 -12.53 8.86
CA ILE A 136 -7.52 -13.56 8.31
C ILE A 136 -7.16 -13.83 6.85
N ASN A 137 -7.13 -15.10 6.48
CA ASN A 137 -6.94 -15.57 5.11
C ASN A 137 -8.01 -16.62 4.81
N ILE A 138 -8.79 -16.41 3.76
CA ILE A 138 -9.94 -17.25 3.37
C ILE A 138 -9.81 -17.61 1.89
N GLU A 139 -9.86 -18.91 1.60
CA GLU A 139 -9.99 -19.43 0.25
C GLU A 139 -11.38 -20.06 0.07
N ILE A 140 -12.11 -19.60 -0.95
CA ILE A 140 -13.49 -20.05 -1.22
C ILE A 140 -13.59 -20.50 -2.67
N ASN A 141 -14.11 -21.71 -2.89
CA ASN A 141 -14.49 -22.16 -4.23
C ASN A 141 -15.69 -21.36 -4.73
N SER A 142 -15.52 -20.68 -5.84
CA SER A 142 -16.56 -19.94 -6.54
C SER A 142 -17.13 -20.78 -7.69
N PRO A 143 -18.46 -20.77 -7.91
CA PRO A 143 -19.09 -21.54 -8.98
C PRO A 143 -18.70 -21.08 -10.40
N ASP A 144 -18.47 -19.77 -10.57
CA ASP A 144 -18.20 -19.15 -11.86
C ASP A 144 -17.41 -17.84 -11.69
N GLU A 145 -16.92 -17.28 -12.81
CA GLU A 145 -16.12 -16.06 -12.80
C GLU A 145 -16.92 -14.82 -12.37
N GLU A 146 -18.23 -14.80 -12.58
CA GLU A 146 -19.08 -13.67 -12.21
C GLU A 146 -19.19 -13.57 -10.69
N GLN A 147 -19.51 -14.68 -10.04
CA GLN A 147 -19.51 -14.84 -8.58
C GLN A 147 -18.13 -14.53 -7.99
N ALA A 148 -17.05 -15.05 -8.59
CA ALA A 148 -15.70 -14.81 -8.12
C ALA A 148 -15.34 -13.32 -8.13
N ASN A 149 -15.73 -12.61 -9.18
CA ASN A 149 -15.54 -11.16 -9.29
C ASN A 149 -16.37 -10.38 -8.26
N ILE A 150 -17.64 -10.76 -8.03
CA ILE A 150 -18.49 -10.13 -7.01
C ILE A 150 -17.86 -10.29 -5.62
N MET A 151 -17.43 -11.50 -5.27
CA MET A 151 -16.79 -11.80 -3.99
C MET A 151 -15.52 -10.99 -3.81
N LYS A 152 -14.65 -10.97 -4.82
CA LYS A 152 -13.42 -10.15 -4.85
C LYS A 152 -13.71 -8.68 -4.59
N ASN A 153 -14.67 -8.10 -5.31
CA ASN A 153 -14.97 -6.67 -5.24
C ASN A 153 -15.60 -6.27 -3.90
N ASN A 154 -16.41 -7.15 -3.31
CA ASN A 154 -17.07 -6.90 -2.03
C ASN A 154 -16.14 -7.11 -0.82
N TRP A 155 -15.04 -7.86 -0.95
CA TRP A 155 -14.16 -8.14 0.19
C TRP A 155 -13.70 -6.87 0.93
N ARG A 156 -13.36 -5.80 0.20
CA ARG A 156 -12.90 -4.55 0.81
C ARG A 156 -13.93 -3.93 1.75
N SER A 157 -15.22 -3.97 1.41
CA SER A 157 -16.30 -3.42 2.22
C SER A 157 -16.79 -4.39 3.30
N CYS A 158 -16.68 -5.70 3.09
CA CYS A 158 -17.25 -6.73 3.98
C CYS A 158 -16.25 -7.41 4.92
N SER A 159 -14.95 -7.30 4.67
CA SER A 159 -13.90 -8.06 5.39
C SER A 159 -13.92 -7.88 6.90
N GLN A 160 -14.20 -6.67 7.40
CA GLN A 160 -14.31 -6.39 8.83
C GLN A 160 -15.47 -7.16 9.47
N ASP A 161 -16.66 -7.11 8.86
CA ASP A 161 -17.85 -7.80 9.36
C ASP A 161 -17.67 -9.32 9.33
N ILE A 162 -17.04 -9.84 8.27
CA ILE A 162 -16.70 -11.27 8.13
C ILE A 162 -15.73 -11.71 9.24
N TYR A 163 -14.65 -10.95 9.47
CA TYR A 163 -13.70 -11.23 10.54
C TYR A 163 -14.38 -11.22 11.91
N GLN A 164 -15.19 -10.19 12.21
CA GLN A 164 -15.93 -10.09 13.47
C GLN A 164 -16.90 -11.26 13.66
N TYR A 165 -17.61 -11.66 12.60
CA TYR A 165 -18.51 -12.80 12.63
C TYR A 165 -17.75 -14.10 12.96
N ILE A 166 -16.65 -14.38 12.26
CA ILE A 166 -15.83 -15.58 12.50
C ILE A 166 -15.29 -15.57 13.92
N MET A 167 -14.71 -14.46 14.39
CA MET A 167 -14.19 -14.34 15.75
C MET A 167 -15.27 -14.53 16.81
N LYS A 168 -16.45 -13.93 16.64
CA LYS A 168 -17.59 -14.11 17.55
C LYS A 168 -18.00 -15.58 17.64
N ARG A 169 -18.04 -16.29 16.51
CA ARG A 169 -18.42 -17.71 16.46
C ARG A 169 -17.35 -18.62 17.06
N LEU A 170 -16.07 -18.32 16.86
CA LEU A 170 -14.96 -19.13 17.39
C LEU A 170 -14.69 -18.89 18.88
N LEU A 171 -14.86 -17.66 19.36
CA LEU A 171 -14.70 -17.29 20.78
C LEU A 171 -15.93 -17.63 21.64
N GLY A 172 -16.94 -18.28 21.06
CA GLY A 172 -18.10 -18.79 21.81
C GLY A 172 -19.14 -17.74 22.17
N GLY A 173 -19.18 -16.58 21.49
CA GLY A 173 -20.15 -15.52 21.75
C GLY A 173 -19.98 -14.92 23.15
N MET A 174 -19.07 -13.95 23.30
CA MET A 174 -19.14 -13.07 24.47
C MET A 174 -20.35 -12.15 24.27
N GLU A 175 -21.45 -12.45 24.97
CA GLU A 175 -22.55 -11.51 25.21
C GLU A 175 -22.10 -10.34 26.07
#